data_AF-A0A2G9MLU5-F1
#
_entry.id   AF-A0A2G9MLU5-F1
#
_cell.length_a   1.000
_cell.length_b   1.000
_cell.length_c   1.000
_cell.angle_alpha   90.00
_cell.angle_beta   90.00
_cell.angle_gamma   90.00
#
_symmetry.space_group_name_H-M   'P 1'
#
loop_
_entity.id
_entity.type
_entity.pdbx_description
1 polymer ?
#
loop_
_entity_poly.entity_id
_entity_poly.type
_entity_poly.pdbx_seq_one_letter_code
_entity_poly.pdbx_strand_id
1 'polypeptide(L)'
;MTNPIKKIVEMDAPTYENSTTVSKLANVPLHLWDQVKIALQARMNVGLGGNAGMGKSQLFADVQSLFGNNASYVLGRNDLDIKSLYREMDFSGLKDAMEKGGKVSERSLTDITSEISKPLIVVEEINRCVEIVQNQLFNIFEGFIELNGKRYSLGGTELKTFKDFGGKEWHQNVAYSVGVWSANFGNGQYTGTVSMDKAMKERSHLIIDVDNFTPGYDNPQDLDRILMGAEGEVRLKYQDEPIDRTKDFVDAFTYLKQKAKTPNVEELSQEMLLFRYLVLGLDYIPCTAADNSKRKMKEVWPSKAEEDSIGSGDDLMIYRMVKPASIRSAQTIMGYARSMREYIKAKNPKAKPTVLESVVESFKLIGAYSGIIENPQRITENFVGNPYLAANEVGKILKRRLNDKSDLIAAIAHYKGANEPLPKNVLDDCKGEFKCWR
;
A
#
# COMPACT_ATOMS: atom_id res chain seq x y z
N MET A 1 12.58 -0.69 -25.35
CA MET A 1 11.18 -0.46 -24.92
C MET A 1 11.17 0.72 -23.97
N THR A 2 10.31 1.70 -24.21
CA THR A 2 10.10 2.85 -23.31
C THR A 2 9.55 2.34 -21.98
N ASN A 3 10.08 2.80 -20.85
CA ASN A 3 9.56 2.44 -19.52
C ASN A 3 8.09 2.92 -19.40
N PRO A 4 7.09 2.03 -19.27
CA PRO A 4 5.68 2.42 -19.23
C PRO A 4 5.34 3.33 -18.05
N ILE A 5 6.12 3.27 -16.97
CA ILE A 5 5.97 4.14 -15.79
C ILE A 5 6.17 5.62 -16.14
N LYS A 6 6.90 5.95 -17.21
CA LYS A 6 7.08 7.34 -17.64
C LYS A 6 5.73 8.02 -17.94
N LYS A 7 4.80 7.29 -18.57
CA LYS A 7 3.45 7.80 -18.83
C LYS A 7 2.68 8.07 -17.53
N ILE A 8 2.84 7.20 -16.52
CA ILE A 8 2.22 7.38 -15.21
C ILE A 8 2.78 8.62 -14.51
N VAL A 9 4.09 8.85 -14.60
CA VAL A 9 4.72 10.05 -14.01
C VAL A 9 4.12 11.32 -14.59
N GLU A 10 3.97 11.38 -15.91
CA GLU A 10 3.47 12.55 -16.68
C GLU A 10 1.96 12.82 -16.48
N MET A 11 1.22 11.96 -15.77
CA MET A 11 -0.18 12.20 -15.44
C MET A 11 -0.30 13.19 -14.28
N ASP A 12 -0.84 14.38 -14.55
CA ASP A 12 -1.16 15.35 -13.51
C ASP A 12 -2.59 15.19 -13.00
N ALA A 13 -2.82 15.66 -11.77
CA ALA A 13 -4.16 15.74 -11.21
C ALA A 13 -4.89 16.91 -11.90
N PRO A 14 -6.08 16.68 -12.49
CA PRO A 14 -6.81 17.74 -13.19
C PRO A 14 -7.20 18.92 -12.30
N THR A 15 -7.54 18.66 -11.03
CA THR A 15 -8.09 19.67 -10.12
C THR A 15 -7.42 19.67 -8.75
N TYR A 16 -6.99 18.51 -8.27
CA TYR A 16 -6.47 18.35 -6.92
C TYR A 16 -5.12 19.08 -6.76
N GLU A 17 -5.12 20.11 -5.91
CA GLU A 17 -3.95 20.92 -5.61
C GLU A 17 -3.45 20.59 -4.19
N ASN A 18 -2.31 19.92 -4.12
CA ASN A 18 -1.56 19.74 -2.87
C ASN A 18 -0.12 19.33 -3.19
N SER A 19 0.80 20.25 -3.00
CA SER A 19 2.23 20.05 -3.18
C SER A 19 2.97 19.79 -1.86
N THR A 20 2.24 19.51 -0.78
CA THR A 20 2.87 19.06 0.49
C THR A 20 3.61 17.75 0.28
N THR A 21 4.82 17.67 0.81
CA THR A 21 5.70 16.51 0.65
C THR A 21 5.25 15.39 1.57
N VAL A 22 4.83 14.26 0.99
CA VAL A 22 4.42 13.06 1.73
C VAL A 22 5.63 12.15 2.02
N SER A 23 6.56 12.04 1.09
CA SER A 23 7.84 11.36 1.31
C SER A 23 8.93 11.91 0.39
N LYS A 24 10.19 11.51 0.63
CA LYS A 24 11.33 11.92 -0.18
C LYS A 24 12.25 10.73 -0.42
N LEU A 25 12.53 10.44 -1.68
CA LEU A 25 13.43 9.34 -2.07
C LEU A 25 14.49 9.85 -3.06
N ALA A 26 15.77 9.55 -2.82
CA ALA A 26 16.89 10.05 -3.60
C ALA A 26 16.84 11.58 -3.85
N ASN A 27 16.46 12.32 -2.80
CA ASN A 27 16.21 13.78 -2.81
C ASN A 27 15.07 14.28 -3.72
N VAL A 28 14.27 13.40 -4.30
CA VAL A 28 13.08 13.80 -5.07
C VAL A 28 11.86 13.79 -4.14
N PRO A 29 11.14 14.92 -3.99
CA PRO A 29 9.90 14.97 -3.23
C PRO A 29 8.78 14.20 -3.94
N LEU A 30 7.96 13.53 -3.15
CA LEU A 30 6.77 12.81 -3.59
C LEU A 30 5.56 13.37 -2.84
N HIS A 31 4.60 13.89 -3.59
CA HIS A 31 3.36 14.47 -3.09
C HIS A 31 2.25 13.42 -3.03
N LEU A 32 1.09 13.77 -2.48
CA LEU A 32 -0.02 12.82 -2.32
C LEU A 32 -0.42 12.16 -3.65
N TRP A 33 -0.50 12.96 -4.72
CA TRP A 33 -0.79 12.45 -6.06
C TRP A 33 0.24 11.44 -6.56
N ASP A 34 1.54 11.68 -6.28
CA ASP A 34 2.59 10.73 -6.63
C ASP A 34 2.39 9.40 -5.87
N GLN A 35 2.08 9.44 -4.58
CA GLN A 35 1.89 8.22 -3.78
C GLN A 35 0.73 7.36 -4.29
N VAL A 36 -0.38 8.01 -4.68
CA VAL A 36 -1.54 7.35 -5.27
C VAL A 36 -1.14 6.69 -6.60
N LYS A 37 -0.47 7.42 -7.50
CA LYS A 37 0.00 6.86 -8.78
C LYS A 37 0.96 5.67 -8.59
N ILE A 38 1.90 5.76 -7.63
CA ILE A 38 2.83 4.68 -7.26
C ILE A 38 2.08 3.44 -6.77
N ALA A 39 1.01 3.61 -6.00
CA ALA A 39 0.19 2.51 -5.52
C ALA A 39 -0.61 1.86 -6.65
N LEU A 40 -1.29 2.67 -7.47
CA LEU A 40 -2.10 2.21 -8.59
C LEU A 40 -1.25 1.41 -9.60
N GLN A 41 -0.11 1.93 -10.04
CA GLN A 41 0.76 1.17 -10.97
C GLN A 41 1.28 -0.15 -10.40
N ALA A 42 1.34 -0.29 -9.07
CA ALA A 42 1.70 -1.52 -8.39
C ALA A 42 0.51 -2.45 -8.09
N ARG A 43 -0.69 -2.09 -8.55
CA ARG A 43 -1.97 -2.74 -8.25
C ARG A 43 -2.20 -2.84 -6.73
N MET A 44 -1.99 -1.74 -6.02
CA MET A 44 -2.16 -1.65 -4.57
C MET A 44 -3.38 -0.81 -4.21
N ASN A 45 -4.31 -1.43 -3.48
CA ASN A 45 -5.44 -0.73 -2.86
C ASN A 45 -4.99 0.46 -2.00
N VAL A 46 -5.68 1.59 -2.16
CA VAL A 46 -5.39 2.86 -1.48
C VAL A 46 -6.54 3.25 -0.56
N GLY A 47 -6.23 3.56 0.69
CA GLY A 47 -7.14 4.16 1.65
C GLY A 47 -6.79 5.62 1.91
N LEU A 48 -7.76 6.52 1.82
CA LEU A 48 -7.63 7.91 2.21
C LEU A 48 -8.36 8.16 3.53
N GLY A 49 -7.58 8.32 4.58
CA GLY A 49 -8.02 8.73 5.91
C GLY A 49 -8.05 10.24 6.07
N GLY A 50 -8.70 10.73 7.11
CA GLY A 50 -8.66 12.13 7.53
C GLY A 50 -10.04 12.76 7.70
N ASN A 51 -10.11 13.99 8.17
CA ASN A 51 -11.34 14.73 8.43
C ASN A 51 -12.05 15.20 7.15
N ALA A 52 -13.31 15.59 7.28
CA ALA A 52 -14.08 16.17 6.18
C ALA A 52 -13.44 17.50 5.71
N GLY A 53 -13.56 17.81 4.42
CA GLY A 53 -13.08 19.07 3.84
C GLY A 53 -11.61 19.11 3.42
N MET A 54 -10.85 18.02 3.60
CA MET A 54 -9.42 17.98 3.23
C MET A 54 -9.15 17.57 1.78
N GLY A 55 -10.14 17.69 0.90
CA GLY A 55 -9.98 17.41 -0.54
C GLY A 55 -9.96 15.93 -0.94
N LYS A 56 -10.29 14.99 -0.03
CA LYS A 56 -10.35 13.54 -0.34
C LYS A 56 -11.25 13.22 -1.54
N SER A 57 -12.45 13.80 -1.56
CA SER A 57 -13.45 13.57 -2.61
C SER A 57 -13.02 14.16 -3.96
N GLN A 58 -12.28 15.28 -3.95
CA GLN A 58 -11.69 15.84 -5.18
C GLN A 58 -10.56 14.94 -5.71
N LEU A 59 -9.70 14.43 -4.82
CA LEU A 59 -8.69 13.44 -5.20
C LEU A 59 -9.33 12.18 -5.79
N PHE A 60 -10.50 11.74 -5.31
CA PHE A 60 -11.24 10.64 -5.92
C PHE A 60 -11.77 10.92 -7.31
N ALA A 61 -12.36 12.10 -7.53
CA ALA A 61 -12.80 12.49 -8.85
C ALA A 61 -11.64 12.46 -9.86
N ASP A 62 -10.48 12.98 -9.46
CA ASP A 62 -9.26 12.99 -10.27
C ASP A 62 -8.68 11.58 -10.50
N VAL A 63 -8.73 10.69 -9.51
CA VAL A 63 -8.34 9.28 -9.70
C VAL A 63 -9.31 8.56 -10.65
N GLN A 64 -10.62 8.77 -10.50
CA GLN A 64 -11.63 8.16 -11.37
C GLN A 64 -11.45 8.62 -12.81
N SER A 65 -11.11 9.89 -13.03
CA SER A 65 -10.94 10.43 -14.38
C SER A 65 -9.80 9.75 -15.15
N LEU A 66 -8.79 9.19 -14.47
CA LEU A 66 -7.73 8.39 -15.07
C LEU A 66 -8.21 7.05 -15.66
N PHE A 67 -9.37 6.56 -15.26
CA PHE A 67 -9.95 5.32 -15.77
C PHE A 67 -11.20 5.57 -16.61
N GLY A 68 -11.67 6.82 -16.69
CA GLY A 68 -12.91 7.19 -17.36
C GLY A 68 -14.08 6.27 -17.02
N ASN A 69 -14.76 5.74 -18.03
CA ASN A 69 -15.91 4.85 -17.85
C ASN A 69 -15.54 3.47 -17.25
N ASN A 70 -14.24 3.16 -17.15
CA ASN A 70 -13.72 1.93 -16.55
C ASN A 70 -13.55 2.02 -15.01
N ALA A 71 -14.08 3.08 -14.39
CA ALA A 71 -14.20 3.19 -12.94
C ALA A 71 -15.64 2.89 -12.46
N SER A 72 -15.76 2.22 -11.32
CA SER A 72 -16.99 2.13 -10.53
C SER A 72 -16.90 3.07 -9.35
N TYR A 73 -18.01 3.73 -9.02
CA TYR A 73 -18.13 4.59 -7.85
C TYR A 73 -19.24 4.07 -6.94
N VAL A 74 -18.96 3.98 -5.66
CA VAL A 74 -19.89 3.54 -4.61
C VAL A 74 -19.82 4.54 -3.47
N LEU A 75 -20.98 5.04 -3.04
CA LEU A 75 -21.08 5.87 -1.85
C LEU A 75 -21.47 4.99 -0.66
N GLY A 76 -20.62 4.99 0.37
CA GLY A 76 -20.83 4.25 1.59
C GLY A 76 -22.01 4.80 2.39
N ARG A 77 -22.93 3.90 2.75
CA ARG A 77 -24.16 4.20 3.48
C ARG A 77 -24.59 2.99 4.30
N ASN A 78 -25.27 3.25 5.41
CA ASN A 78 -25.65 2.21 6.38
C ASN A 78 -26.70 1.23 5.83
N ASP A 79 -27.50 1.66 4.88
CA ASP A 79 -28.54 0.88 4.20
C ASP A 79 -28.04 0.21 2.90
N LEU A 80 -26.76 0.34 2.55
CA LEU A 80 -26.19 -0.39 1.43
C LEU A 80 -26.18 -1.88 1.77
N ASP A 81 -26.84 -2.68 0.93
CA ASP A 81 -26.79 -4.14 0.99
C ASP A 81 -25.97 -4.72 -0.18
N ILE A 82 -25.64 -6.02 -0.11
CA ILE A 82 -24.82 -6.69 -1.14
C ILE A 82 -25.48 -6.60 -2.53
N LYS A 83 -26.82 -6.68 -2.59
CA LYS A 83 -27.56 -6.61 -3.86
C LYS A 83 -27.45 -5.22 -4.50
N SER A 84 -27.58 -4.17 -3.68
CA SER A 84 -27.46 -2.78 -4.09
C SER A 84 -26.04 -2.45 -4.49
N LEU A 85 -25.03 -2.93 -3.74
CA LEU A 85 -23.63 -2.83 -4.11
C LEU A 85 -23.41 -3.41 -5.51
N TYR A 86 -23.93 -4.61 -5.76
CA TYR A 86 -23.73 -5.25 -7.06
C TYR A 86 -24.43 -4.51 -8.21
N ARG A 87 -25.59 -3.92 -7.94
CA ARG A 87 -26.28 -3.04 -8.91
C ARG A 87 -25.49 -1.77 -9.19
N GLU A 88 -24.95 -1.10 -8.17
CA GLU A 88 -24.16 0.13 -8.32
C GLU A 88 -22.87 -0.10 -9.12
N MET A 89 -22.30 -1.31 -8.99
CA MET A 89 -21.10 -1.71 -9.73
C MET A 89 -21.37 -2.26 -11.15
N ASP A 90 -22.62 -2.17 -11.61
CA ASP A 90 -23.10 -2.74 -12.89
C ASP A 90 -22.82 -4.24 -13.05
N PHE A 91 -22.94 -5.00 -11.95
CA PHE A 91 -23.01 -6.46 -11.98
C PHE A 91 -24.41 -6.95 -12.40
N SER A 92 -25.04 -6.30 -13.38
CA SER A 92 -26.45 -6.49 -13.78
C SER A 92 -26.75 -7.94 -14.23
N GLY A 93 -25.82 -8.57 -14.96
CA GLY A 93 -25.93 -10.00 -15.30
C GLY A 93 -25.95 -10.93 -14.07
N LEU A 94 -25.31 -10.52 -12.98
CA LEU A 94 -25.21 -11.25 -11.71
C LEU A 94 -26.48 -11.09 -10.86
N LYS A 95 -27.14 -9.93 -10.97
CA LYS A 95 -28.44 -9.64 -10.36
C LYS A 95 -29.54 -10.55 -10.91
N ASP A 96 -29.71 -10.62 -12.23
CA ASP A 96 -30.75 -11.45 -12.88
C ASP A 96 -30.61 -12.93 -12.49
N ALA A 97 -29.35 -13.33 -12.30
CA ALA A 97 -28.91 -14.63 -11.84
C ALA A 97 -29.30 -14.92 -10.37
N MET A 98 -29.13 -13.94 -9.48
CA MET A 98 -29.51 -14.01 -8.07
C MET A 98 -31.03 -13.92 -7.86
N GLU A 99 -31.74 -13.11 -8.65
CA GLU A 99 -33.19 -12.93 -8.59
C GLU A 99 -33.95 -14.18 -9.06
N LYS A 100 -33.39 -14.97 -9.99
CA LYS A 100 -33.96 -16.25 -10.45
C LYS A 100 -33.68 -17.45 -9.52
N GLY A 101 -33.35 -17.20 -8.24
CA GLY A 101 -33.17 -18.24 -7.23
C GLY A 101 -31.77 -18.86 -7.18
N GLY A 102 -30.73 -18.12 -7.61
CA GLY A 102 -29.33 -18.50 -7.38
C GLY A 102 -28.79 -19.65 -8.23
N LYS A 103 -29.54 -20.11 -9.23
CA LYS A 103 -29.10 -21.14 -10.19
C LYS A 103 -28.58 -20.50 -11.47
N VAL A 104 -27.34 -20.06 -11.42
CA VAL A 104 -26.60 -19.59 -12.58
C VAL A 104 -25.62 -20.68 -12.97
N SER A 105 -25.55 -21.03 -14.26
CA SER A 105 -24.51 -21.96 -14.69
C SER A 105 -23.13 -21.35 -14.42
N GLU A 106 -22.18 -22.18 -14.00
CA GLU A 106 -20.80 -21.77 -13.69
C GLU A 106 -20.13 -21.06 -14.88
N ARG A 107 -20.47 -21.47 -16.10
CA ARG A 107 -20.03 -20.87 -17.36
C ARG A 107 -20.58 -19.46 -17.52
N SER A 108 -21.89 -19.28 -17.32
CA SER A 108 -22.54 -17.96 -17.37
C SER A 108 -22.01 -16.98 -16.32
N LEU A 109 -21.67 -17.44 -15.11
CA LEU A 109 -21.03 -16.58 -14.09
C LEU A 109 -19.60 -16.16 -14.47
N THR A 110 -18.86 -17.05 -15.13
CA THR A 110 -17.52 -16.74 -15.62
C THR A 110 -17.58 -15.70 -16.75
N ASP A 111 -18.54 -15.86 -17.66
CA ASP A 111 -18.77 -14.93 -18.76
C ASP A 111 -19.23 -13.56 -18.22
N ILE A 112 -20.22 -13.53 -17.32
CA ILE A 112 -20.69 -12.31 -16.63
C ILE A 112 -19.53 -11.61 -15.90
N THR A 113 -18.76 -12.33 -15.06
CA THR A 113 -17.63 -11.71 -14.31
C THR A 113 -16.47 -11.27 -15.20
N SER A 114 -16.30 -11.89 -16.37
CA SER A 114 -15.35 -11.42 -17.40
C SER A 114 -15.83 -10.16 -18.12
N GLU A 115 -17.16 -9.97 -18.24
CA GLU A 115 -17.80 -8.79 -18.79
C GLU A 115 -17.84 -7.61 -17.80
N ILE A 116 -17.86 -7.84 -16.48
CA ILE A 116 -17.93 -6.75 -15.49
C ILE A 116 -16.56 -6.15 -15.12
N SER A 117 -15.77 -5.83 -16.14
CA SER A 117 -14.35 -5.54 -16.01
C SER A 117 -14.03 -4.05 -15.79
N LYS A 118 -14.58 -3.44 -14.72
CA LYS A 118 -14.10 -2.13 -14.26
C LYS A 118 -12.85 -2.30 -13.37
N PRO A 119 -11.64 -1.98 -13.86
CA PRO A 119 -10.37 -2.12 -13.14
C PRO A 119 -10.24 -1.26 -11.88
N LEU A 120 -10.96 -0.13 -11.80
CA LEU A 120 -10.94 0.76 -10.66
C LEU A 120 -12.29 0.75 -9.96
N ILE A 121 -12.27 0.59 -8.65
CA ILE A 121 -13.45 0.76 -7.81
C ILE A 121 -13.13 1.78 -6.74
N VAL A 122 -13.95 2.84 -6.69
CA VAL A 122 -13.82 3.90 -5.71
C VAL A 122 -14.99 3.83 -4.74
N VAL A 123 -14.68 3.79 -3.44
CA VAL A 123 -15.68 3.77 -2.37
C VAL A 123 -15.49 4.97 -1.46
N GLU A 124 -16.43 5.91 -1.49
CA GLU A 124 -16.43 7.02 -0.55
C GLU A 124 -17.09 6.63 0.77
N GLU A 125 -16.52 7.05 1.90
CA GLU A 125 -17.07 6.82 3.25
C GLU A 125 -17.33 5.33 3.58
N ILE A 126 -16.37 4.45 3.30
CA ILE A 126 -16.50 2.99 3.51
C ILE A 126 -16.86 2.63 4.97
N ASN A 127 -16.47 3.47 5.93
CA ASN A 127 -16.78 3.31 7.35
C ASN A 127 -18.24 3.62 7.72
N ARG A 128 -19.09 3.99 6.76
CA ARG A 128 -20.55 4.06 6.91
C ARG A 128 -21.26 2.78 6.49
N CYS A 129 -20.61 1.91 5.72
CA CYS A 129 -21.16 0.62 5.34
C CYS A 129 -21.20 -0.33 6.54
N VAL A 130 -22.12 -1.28 6.54
CA VAL A 130 -22.10 -2.41 7.49
C VAL A 130 -20.93 -3.35 7.20
N GLU A 131 -20.43 -4.05 8.22
CA GLU A 131 -19.22 -4.89 8.14
C GLU A 131 -19.26 -5.92 7.00
N ILE A 132 -20.42 -6.55 6.77
CA ILE A 132 -20.59 -7.53 5.69
C ILE A 132 -20.37 -6.92 4.31
N VAL A 133 -20.77 -5.66 4.09
CA VAL A 133 -20.56 -4.93 2.83
C VAL A 133 -19.12 -4.49 2.71
N GLN A 134 -18.51 -3.99 3.80
CA GLN A 134 -17.10 -3.62 3.79
C GLN A 134 -16.22 -4.83 3.44
N ASN A 135 -16.48 -6.01 4.02
CA ASN A 135 -15.78 -7.25 3.68
C ASN A 135 -15.94 -7.63 2.21
N GLN A 136 -17.15 -7.50 1.66
CA GLN A 136 -17.38 -7.77 0.24
C GLN A 136 -16.61 -6.78 -0.65
N LEU A 137 -16.60 -5.48 -0.32
CA LEU A 137 -15.81 -4.47 -1.03
C LEU A 137 -14.32 -4.82 -1.05
N PHE A 138 -13.76 -5.31 0.07
CA PHE A 138 -12.36 -5.73 0.10
C PHE A 138 -12.05 -6.95 -0.79
N ASN A 139 -12.96 -7.93 -0.89
CA ASN A 139 -12.81 -9.03 -1.84
C ASN A 139 -12.75 -8.49 -3.28
N ILE A 140 -13.64 -7.56 -3.59
CA ILE A 140 -13.72 -6.94 -4.91
C ILE A 140 -12.45 -6.13 -5.20
N PHE A 141 -11.90 -5.40 -4.21
CA PHE A 141 -10.61 -4.71 -4.32
C PHE A 141 -9.44 -5.67 -4.56
N GLU A 142 -9.45 -6.85 -3.95
CA GLU A 142 -8.48 -7.92 -4.24
C GLU A 142 -8.65 -8.51 -5.65
N GLY A 143 -9.74 -8.16 -6.34
CA GLY A 143 -10.02 -8.53 -7.71
C GLY A 143 -10.80 -9.84 -7.82
N PHE A 144 -11.67 -10.15 -6.86
CA PHE A 144 -12.58 -11.27 -6.99
C PHE A 144 -13.91 -11.05 -6.26
N ILE A 145 -14.92 -11.81 -6.67
CA ILE A 145 -16.14 -12.04 -5.88
C ILE A 145 -16.22 -13.51 -5.50
N GLU A 146 -16.85 -13.80 -4.37
CA GLU A 146 -17.14 -15.16 -3.96
C GLU A 146 -18.65 -15.41 -4.08
N LEU A 147 -19.03 -16.41 -4.86
CA LEU A 147 -20.41 -16.84 -5.03
C LEU A 147 -20.48 -18.34 -4.78
N ASN A 148 -21.33 -18.75 -3.84
CA ASN A 148 -21.52 -20.16 -3.46
C ASN A 148 -20.19 -20.89 -3.12
N GLY A 149 -19.27 -20.19 -2.43
CA GLY A 149 -17.96 -20.73 -2.05
C GLY A 149 -16.93 -20.82 -3.19
N LYS A 150 -17.27 -20.35 -4.40
CA LYS A 150 -16.35 -20.28 -5.53
C LYS A 150 -15.93 -18.84 -5.81
N ARG A 151 -14.63 -18.64 -6.06
CA ARG A 151 -14.06 -17.34 -6.43
C ARG A 151 -14.10 -17.10 -7.93
N TYR A 152 -14.51 -15.90 -8.32
CA TYR A 152 -14.54 -15.42 -9.70
C TYR A 152 -13.69 -14.15 -9.78
N SER A 153 -12.74 -14.12 -10.71
CA SER A 153 -11.79 -13.00 -10.84
C SER A 153 -12.44 -11.80 -11.53
N LEU A 154 -12.02 -10.59 -11.14
CA LEU A 154 -12.44 -9.30 -11.69
C LEU A 154 -11.25 -8.56 -12.34
N GLY A 155 -11.54 -7.53 -13.13
CA GLY A 155 -10.54 -6.58 -13.66
C GLY A 155 -9.92 -6.97 -15.00
N GLY A 156 -10.63 -7.78 -15.79
CA GLY A 156 -10.16 -8.29 -17.09
C GLY A 156 -8.92 -9.19 -16.95
N THR A 157 -8.59 -9.95 -17.99
CA THR A 157 -7.34 -10.74 -18.01
C THR A 157 -6.67 -10.62 -19.35
N GLU A 158 -5.40 -10.23 -19.36
CA GLU A 158 -4.57 -10.24 -20.56
C GLU A 158 -3.46 -11.28 -20.41
N LEU A 159 -3.31 -12.17 -21.39
CA LEU A 159 -2.19 -13.10 -21.42
C LEU A 159 -0.91 -12.33 -21.73
N LYS A 160 0.00 -12.23 -20.76
CA LYS A 160 1.31 -11.58 -20.93
C LYS A 160 2.42 -12.62 -20.93
N THR A 161 3.45 -12.37 -21.72
CA THR A 161 4.68 -13.15 -21.75
C THR A 161 5.73 -12.49 -20.87
N PHE A 162 6.35 -13.28 -20.01
CA PHE A 162 7.41 -12.88 -19.11
C PHE A 162 8.67 -13.69 -19.39
N LYS A 163 9.82 -13.14 -19.01
CA LYS A 163 11.11 -13.84 -19.02
C LYS A 163 11.60 -14.00 -17.60
N ASP A 164 12.12 -15.16 -17.24
CA ASP A 164 12.81 -15.33 -15.96
C ASP A 164 14.29 -14.94 -16.06
N PHE A 165 15.03 -15.09 -14.95
CA PHE A 165 16.45 -14.79 -14.87
C PHE A 165 17.31 -15.63 -15.84
N GLY A 166 16.86 -16.84 -16.19
CA GLY A 166 17.52 -17.72 -17.16
C GLY A 166 17.13 -17.45 -18.61
N GLY A 167 16.31 -16.41 -18.87
CA GLY A 167 15.81 -16.08 -20.20
C GLY A 167 14.66 -16.97 -20.68
N LYS A 168 14.15 -17.87 -19.84
CA LYS A 168 13.04 -18.76 -20.19
C LYS A 168 11.74 -17.97 -20.21
N GLU A 169 11.00 -18.12 -21.31
CA GLU A 169 9.68 -17.51 -21.46
C GLU A 169 8.60 -18.31 -20.75
N TRP A 170 7.66 -17.60 -20.14
CA TRP A 170 6.44 -18.16 -19.56
C TRP A 170 5.28 -17.17 -19.72
N HIS A 171 4.06 -17.70 -19.76
CA HIS A 171 2.86 -16.89 -19.96
C HIS A 171 2.01 -16.87 -18.70
N GLN A 172 1.36 -15.74 -18.44
CA GLN A 172 0.41 -15.61 -17.35
C GLN A 172 -0.69 -14.61 -17.68
N ASN A 173 -1.92 -14.97 -17.34
CA ASN A 173 -3.05 -14.06 -17.33
C ASN A 173 -2.83 -13.00 -16.23
N VAL A 174 -2.69 -11.75 -16.65
CA VAL A 174 -2.57 -10.59 -15.78
C VAL A 174 -3.95 -9.97 -15.65
N ALA A 175 -4.50 -10.02 -14.44
CA ALA A 175 -5.68 -9.26 -14.07
C ALA A 175 -5.28 -7.96 -13.35
N TYR A 176 -5.98 -6.88 -13.65
CA TYR A 176 -5.78 -5.59 -13.00
C TYR A 176 -7.11 -5.11 -12.40
N SER A 177 -7.19 -5.20 -11.07
CA SER A 177 -8.26 -4.61 -10.27
C SER A 177 -7.62 -3.94 -9.06
N VAL A 178 -8.09 -2.75 -8.73
CA VAL A 178 -7.62 -1.97 -7.59
C VAL A 178 -8.78 -1.21 -6.94
N GLY A 179 -8.79 -1.21 -5.61
CA GLY A 179 -9.72 -0.42 -4.81
C GLY A 179 -9.10 0.88 -4.31
N VAL A 180 -9.86 1.96 -4.38
CA VAL A 180 -9.54 3.22 -3.70
C VAL A 180 -10.72 3.55 -2.78
N TRP A 181 -10.47 3.79 -1.50
CA TRP A 181 -11.55 4.03 -0.54
C TRP A 181 -11.23 5.15 0.43
N SER A 182 -12.25 5.84 0.94
CA SER A 182 -12.09 6.89 1.96
C SER A 182 -12.81 6.54 3.25
N ALA A 183 -12.25 6.99 4.36
CA ALA A 183 -12.90 6.93 5.65
C ALA A 183 -12.53 8.15 6.48
N ASN A 184 -13.48 8.64 7.28
CA ASN A 184 -13.16 9.64 8.27
C ASN A 184 -12.60 8.98 9.54
N PHE A 185 -11.32 9.21 9.83
CA PHE A 185 -10.64 8.77 11.06
C PHE A 185 -10.80 9.86 12.13
N GLY A 186 -11.99 10.00 12.69
CA GLY A 186 -12.23 11.06 13.68
C GLY A 186 -11.66 10.76 15.06
N ASN A 187 -11.25 11.82 15.77
CA ASN A 187 -11.14 11.90 17.23
C ASN A 187 -12.52 12.31 17.83
N GLY A 188 -13.59 11.62 17.46
CA GLY A 188 -14.94 11.83 18.01
C GLY A 188 -15.84 12.87 17.31
N GLN A 189 -15.34 13.71 16.41
CA GLN A 189 -16.18 14.54 15.53
C GLN A 189 -16.27 13.90 14.14
N TYR A 190 -17.47 13.48 13.72
CA TYR A 190 -17.76 12.89 12.40
C TYR A 190 -17.04 11.56 12.07
N THR A 191 -16.84 10.69 13.07
CA THR A 191 -16.44 9.29 12.82
C THR A 191 -17.56 8.53 12.11
N GLY A 192 -17.25 7.77 11.05
CA GLY A 192 -18.19 6.79 10.53
C GLY A 192 -18.61 5.82 11.64
N THR A 193 -19.83 5.32 11.55
CA THR A 193 -20.50 4.54 12.60
C THR A 193 -19.86 3.17 12.88
N VAL A 194 -19.03 2.66 11.95
CA VAL A 194 -18.39 1.34 12.06
C VAL A 194 -16.87 1.49 11.95
N SER A 195 -16.15 1.04 12.99
CA SER A 195 -14.69 0.98 12.97
C SER A 195 -14.21 -0.05 11.95
N MET A 196 -13.25 0.30 11.09
CA MET A 196 -12.56 -0.70 10.28
C MET A 196 -11.64 -1.55 11.15
N ASP A 197 -11.79 -2.86 11.05
CA ASP A 197 -10.97 -3.80 11.80
C ASP A 197 -9.51 -3.83 11.31
N LYS A 198 -8.65 -4.54 12.03
CA LYS A 198 -7.23 -4.68 11.70
C LYS A 198 -7.00 -5.43 10.37
N ALA A 199 -7.80 -6.46 10.10
CA ALA A 199 -7.66 -7.28 8.89
C ALA A 199 -7.97 -6.45 7.62
N MET A 200 -8.94 -5.54 7.71
CA MET A 200 -9.34 -4.63 6.64
C MET A 200 -8.27 -3.56 6.37
N LYS A 201 -7.63 -3.06 7.43
CA LYS A 201 -6.47 -2.17 7.29
C LYS A 201 -5.30 -2.89 6.61
N GLU A 202 -5.03 -4.15 6.92
CA GLU A 202 -3.97 -4.94 6.24
C GLU A 202 -4.29 -5.26 4.75
N ARG A 203 -5.58 -5.30 4.37
CA ARG A 203 -6.02 -5.42 2.97
C ARG A 203 -5.91 -4.11 2.18
N SER A 204 -5.78 -3.00 2.90
CA SER A 204 -5.50 -1.68 2.35
C SER A 204 -3.99 -1.51 2.30
N HIS A 205 -3.42 -1.81 1.14
CA HIS A 205 -1.97 -1.87 0.96
C HIS A 205 -1.28 -0.53 1.31
N LEU A 206 -1.93 0.59 1.01
CA LEU A 206 -1.49 1.92 1.39
C LEU A 206 -2.65 2.66 2.04
N ILE A 207 -2.46 3.20 3.24
CA ILE A 207 -3.41 4.12 3.88
C ILE A 207 -2.68 5.43 4.10
N ILE A 208 -3.23 6.53 3.61
CA ILE A 208 -2.70 7.87 3.81
C ILE A 208 -3.76 8.68 4.53
N ASP A 209 -3.41 9.19 5.70
CA ASP A 209 -4.20 10.18 6.41
C ASP A 209 -3.86 11.57 5.89
N VAL A 210 -4.78 12.14 5.12
CA VAL A 210 -4.54 13.38 4.39
C VAL A 210 -4.40 14.60 5.31
N ASP A 211 -4.88 14.51 6.55
CA ASP A 211 -4.80 15.58 7.53
C ASP A 211 -3.33 15.90 7.88
N ASN A 212 -2.46 14.88 7.81
CA ASN A 212 -1.01 15.04 8.02
C ASN A 212 -0.31 15.81 6.89
N PHE A 213 -0.99 16.04 5.77
CA PHE A 213 -0.43 16.64 4.56
C PHE A 213 -1.36 17.76 4.07
N THR A 214 -1.68 18.69 4.96
CA THR A 214 -2.62 19.78 4.68
C THR A 214 -2.09 20.69 3.55
N PRO A 215 -2.90 20.98 2.50
CA PRO A 215 -2.50 21.91 1.44
C PRO A 215 -2.02 23.25 2.00
N GLY A 216 -0.97 23.82 1.41
CA GLY A 216 -0.41 25.09 1.87
C GLY A 216 0.71 24.97 2.92
N TYR A 217 0.89 23.80 3.55
CA TYR A 217 1.90 23.64 4.61
C TYR A 217 3.33 23.86 4.11
N ASP A 218 3.70 23.19 3.01
CA ASP A 218 5.02 23.39 2.38
C ASP A 218 5.00 24.55 1.36
N ASN A 219 3.86 24.82 0.74
CA ASN A 219 3.71 25.81 -0.32
C ASN A 219 2.36 26.56 -0.22
N PRO A 220 2.33 27.77 0.36
CA PRO A 220 1.11 28.55 0.53
C PRO A 220 0.33 28.81 -0.77
N GLN A 221 0.99 28.79 -1.94
CA GLN A 221 0.34 28.99 -3.24
C GLN A 221 -0.70 27.92 -3.56
N ASP A 222 -0.64 26.74 -2.94
CA ASP A 222 -1.66 25.71 -3.13
C ASP A 222 -3.03 26.23 -2.62
N LEU A 223 -3.06 26.94 -1.50
CA LEU A 223 -4.29 27.54 -0.98
C LEU A 223 -4.80 28.65 -1.89
N ASP A 224 -3.90 29.47 -2.44
CA ASP A 224 -4.25 30.49 -3.42
C ASP A 224 -4.88 29.87 -4.67
N ARG A 225 -4.30 28.78 -5.19
CA ARG A 225 -4.84 28.06 -6.36
C ARG A 225 -6.17 27.39 -6.08
N ILE A 226 -6.34 26.78 -4.91
CA ILE A 226 -7.62 26.21 -4.49
C ILE A 226 -8.68 27.32 -4.45
N LEU A 227 -8.37 28.46 -3.83
CA LEU A 227 -9.29 29.58 -3.69
C LEU A 227 -9.62 30.25 -5.04
N MET A 228 -8.60 30.54 -5.85
CA MET A 228 -8.76 31.17 -7.16
C MET A 228 -9.42 30.23 -8.17
N GLY A 229 -9.01 28.96 -8.16
CA GLY A 229 -9.54 27.94 -9.04
C GLY A 229 -11.00 27.62 -8.74
N ALA A 230 -11.49 27.85 -7.52
CA ALA A 230 -12.87 27.59 -7.14
C ALA A 230 -13.89 28.36 -8.01
N GLU A 231 -13.56 29.51 -8.60
CA GLU A 231 -14.52 30.37 -9.33
C GLU A 231 -15.83 30.65 -8.54
N GLY A 232 -15.81 30.50 -7.21
CA GLY A 232 -17.00 30.54 -6.35
C GLY A 232 -17.82 29.24 -6.26
N GLU A 233 -17.48 28.20 -7.02
CA GLU A 233 -18.07 26.86 -6.96
C GLU A 233 -17.41 26.01 -5.87
N VAL A 234 -18.21 25.58 -4.90
CA VAL A 234 -17.78 24.77 -3.75
C VAL A 234 -17.95 23.27 -4.02
N ARG A 235 -18.64 22.91 -5.11
CA ARG A 235 -18.86 21.51 -5.50
C ARG A 235 -17.59 20.87 -6.07
N LEU A 236 -17.60 19.55 -6.08
CA LEU A 236 -16.59 18.74 -6.77
C LEU A 236 -16.54 19.09 -8.25
N LYS A 237 -15.31 19.21 -8.77
CA LYS A 237 -15.10 19.40 -10.20
C LYS A 237 -14.78 18.07 -10.83
N TYR A 238 -15.51 17.75 -11.87
CA TYR A 238 -15.29 16.57 -12.69
C TYR A 238 -14.67 17.02 -14.01
N GLN A 239 -13.85 16.17 -14.62
CA GLN A 239 -13.43 16.41 -15.99
C GLN A 239 -14.60 16.17 -16.94
N ASP A 240 -14.81 17.09 -17.88
CA ASP A 240 -15.85 16.99 -18.91
C ASP A 240 -15.65 15.76 -19.80
N GLU A 241 -14.38 15.42 -20.11
CA GLU A 241 -14.01 14.23 -20.87
C GLU A 241 -13.01 13.36 -20.09
N PRO A 242 -13.49 12.31 -19.40
CA PRO A 242 -12.62 11.38 -18.70
C PRO A 242 -11.72 10.62 -19.68
N ILE A 243 -10.43 10.51 -19.38
CA ILE A 243 -9.47 9.81 -20.25
C ILE A 243 -9.19 8.42 -19.71
N ASP A 244 -9.52 7.38 -20.48
CA ASP A 244 -9.20 6.01 -20.08
C ASP A 244 -7.69 5.71 -20.22
N ARG A 245 -6.99 5.70 -19.09
CA ARG A 245 -5.58 5.31 -18.94
C ARG A 245 -5.40 3.90 -18.38
N THR A 246 -6.44 3.07 -18.37
CA THR A 246 -6.39 1.70 -17.83
C THR A 246 -5.20 0.92 -18.40
N LYS A 247 -4.99 0.98 -19.72
CA LYS A 247 -3.89 0.27 -20.38
C LYS A 247 -2.52 0.68 -19.87
N ASP A 248 -2.31 1.97 -19.59
CA ASP A 248 -1.03 2.47 -19.10
C ASP A 248 -0.72 1.91 -17.70
N PHE A 249 -1.73 1.77 -16.84
CA PHE A 249 -1.59 1.11 -15.54
C PHE A 249 -1.36 -0.40 -15.65
N VAL A 250 -2.07 -1.08 -16.55
CA VAL A 250 -1.85 -2.52 -16.81
C VAL A 250 -0.43 -2.78 -17.31
N ASP A 251 0.07 -1.95 -18.23
CA ASP A 251 1.43 -2.06 -18.76
C ASP A 251 2.50 -1.74 -17.70
N ALA A 252 2.26 -0.72 -16.85
CA ALA A 252 3.14 -0.41 -15.72
C ALA A 252 3.18 -1.54 -14.68
N PHE A 253 2.03 -2.11 -14.33
CA PHE A 253 1.95 -3.27 -13.43
C PHE A 253 2.66 -4.49 -14.01
N THR A 254 2.44 -4.78 -15.30
CA THR A 254 3.11 -5.87 -16.02
C THR A 254 4.63 -5.68 -16.01
N TYR A 255 5.11 -4.46 -16.23
CA TYR A 255 6.52 -4.11 -16.14
C TYR A 255 7.09 -4.33 -14.73
N LEU A 256 6.41 -3.88 -13.68
CA LEU A 256 6.85 -4.08 -12.29
C LEU A 256 6.88 -5.57 -11.92
N LYS A 257 5.93 -6.36 -12.42
CA LYS A 257 5.88 -7.81 -12.23
C LYS A 257 7.03 -8.52 -12.95
N GLN A 258 7.37 -8.09 -14.16
CA GLN A 258 8.57 -8.56 -14.88
C GLN A 258 9.85 -8.21 -14.10
N LYS A 259 9.95 -6.97 -13.58
CA LYS A 259 11.09 -6.55 -12.73
C LYS A 259 11.22 -7.37 -11.46
N ALA A 260 10.10 -7.76 -10.84
CA ALA A 260 10.12 -8.65 -9.68
C ALA A 260 10.69 -10.05 -9.96
N LYS A 261 10.65 -10.49 -11.23
CA LYS A 261 11.08 -11.82 -11.69
C LYS A 261 12.46 -11.82 -12.35
N THR A 262 12.89 -10.65 -12.81
CA THR A 262 14.23 -10.41 -13.36
C THR A 262 14.93 -9.26 -12.62
N PRO A 263 14.97 -9.29 -11.28
CA PRO A 263 15.68 -8.27 -10.54
C PRO A 263 17.19 -8.39 -10.81
N ASN A 264 17.90 -7.28 -10.64
CA ASN A 264 19.35 -7.35 -10.44
C ASN A 264 19.61 -8.24 -9.21
N VAL A 265 20.54 -9.20 -9.31
CA VAL A 265 20.88 -10.16 -8.23
C VAL A 265 21.19 -9.44 -6.92
N GLU A 266 21.93 -8.34 -6.99
CA GLU A 266 22.27 -7.54 -5.82
C GLU A 266 21.02 -6.91 -5.19
N GLU A 267 20.16 -6.29 -6.01
CA GLU A 267 18.90 -5.72 -5.53
C GLU A 267 18.00 -6.80 -4.92
N LEU A 268 17.88 -7.97 -5.55
CA LEU A 268 17.08 -9.09 -5.04
C LEU A 268 17.61 -9.59 -3.69
N SER A 269 18.91 -9.80 -3.56
CA SER A 269 19.49 -10.25 -2.31
C SER A 269 19.27 -9.23 -1.19
N GLN A 270 19.46 -7.93 -1.46
CA GLN A 270 19.14 -6.87 -0.51
C GLN A 270 17.65 -6.89 -0.14
N GLU A 271 16.76 -7.02 -1.11
CA GLU A 271 15.32 -7.11 -0.89
C GLU A 271 14.96 -8.32 -0.01
N MET A 272 15.56 -9.49 -0.24
CA MET A 272 15.33 -10.68 0.56
C MET A 272 15.82 -10.51 2.01
N LEU A 273 16.97 -9.90 2.22
CA LEU A 273 17.50 -9.63 3.56
C LEU A 273 16.61 -8.65 4.32
N LEU A 274 16.18 -7.56 3.67
CA LEU A 274 15.29 -6.58 4.26
C LEU A 274 13.90 -7.17 4.54
N PHE A 275 13.36 -7.98 3.64
CA PHE A 275 12.12 -8.72 3.87
C PHE A 275 12.22 -9.61 5.12
N ARG A 276 13.30 -10.40 5.23
CA ARG A 276 13.54 -11.23 6.42
C ARG A 276 13.69 -10.38 7.68
N TYR A 277 14.34 -9.23 7.59
CA TYR A 277 14.47 -8.31 8.72
C TYR A 277 13.11 -7.77 9.18
N LEU A 278 12.24 -7.33 8.25
CA LEU A 278 10.90 -6.82 8.60
C LEU A 278 10.03 -7.89 9.28
N VAL A 279 10.16 -9.15 8.89
CA VAL A 279 9.32 -10.25 9.41
C VAL A 279 9.91 -10.90 10.68
N LEU A 280 11.22 -11.12 10.70
CA LEU A 280 11.92 -11.90 11.73
C LEU A 280 12.87 -11.03 12.57
N GLY A 281 13.56 -10.06 11.96
CA GLY A 281 14.45 -9.14 12.67
C GLY A 281 13.67 -8.24 13.64
N LEU A 282 12.57 -7.64 13.17
CA LEU A 282 11.67 -6.85 14.02
C LEU A 282 10.91 -7.70 15.05
N ASP A 283 10.88 -9.03 14.91
CA ASP A 283 10.30 -9.91 15.93
C ASP A 283 11.25 -10.10 17.12
N TYR A 284 12.54 -9.85 16.91
CA TYR A 284 13.54 -10.00 17.95
C TYR A 284 13.31 -9.02 19.10
N ILE A 285 13.43 -9.55 20.31
CA ILE A 285 13.52 -8.78 21.55
C ILE A 285 14.49 -9.50 22.48
N PRO A 286 15.42 -8.82 23.17
CA PRO A 286 16.38 -9.49 24.06
C PRO A 286 15.69 -9.90 25.38
N CYS A 287 14.81 -10.90 25.31
CA CYS A 287 14.03 -11.43 26.42
C CYS A 287 14.06 -12.97 26.41
N THR A 288 14.55 -13.57 27.50
CA THR A 288 14.68 -15.02 27.64
C THR A 288 13.34 -15.72 27.87
N ALA A 289 12.36 -15.03 28.46
CA ALA A 289 11.06 -15.61 28.83
C ALA A 289 10.21 -16.05 27.61
N ALA A 290 10.47 -15.49 26.43
CA ALA A 290 9.73 -15.79 25.21
C ALA A 290 10.64 -16.15 24.03
N ASP A 291 11.82 -16.72 24.33
CA ASP A 291 12.80 -17.14 23.30
C ASP A 291 13.08 -16.03 22.28
N ASN A 292 13.27 -14.81 22.80
CA ASN A 292 13.56 -13.59 22.05
C ASN A 292 12.56 -13.23 20.94
N SER A 293 11.28 -13.59 21.05
CA SER A 293 10.25 -13.32 20.03
C SER A 293 9.06 -12.55 20.59
N LYS A 294 8.78 -11.39 20.01
CA LYS A 294 7.57 -10.58 20.31
C LYS A 294 6.29 -11.33 19.97
N ARG A 295 6.26 -12.10 18.86
CA ARG A 295 5.12 -12.94 18.49
C ARG A 295 4.81 -14.00 19.54
N LYS A 296 5.83 -14.60 20.14
CA LYS A 296 5.65 -15.58 21.23
C LYS A 296 5.11 -14.92 22.51
N MET A 297 5.39 -13.64 22.74
CA MET A 297 4.84 -12.85 23.86
C MET A 297 3.37 -12.46 23.68
N LYS A 298 2.83 -12.49 22.45
CA LYS A 298 1.43 -12.16 22.12
C LYS A 298 1.01 -10.80 22.70
N GLU A 299 -0.04 -10.79 23.52
CA GLU A 299 -0.68 -9.61 24.13
C GLU A 299 0.15 -9.02 25.28
N VAL A 300 1.08 -9.78 25.85
CA VAL A 300 1.91 -9.32 26.98
C VAL A 300 2.99 -8.34 26.51
N TRP A 301 3.26 -8.32 25.20
CA TRP A 301 4.01 -7.24 24.56
C TRP A 301 3.05 -6.11 24.18
N PRO A 302 3.37 -4.83 24.43
CA PRO A 302 4.68 -4.30 24.82
C PRO A 302 4.92 -4.17 26.34
N SER A 303 3.92 -4.40 27.20
CA SER A 303 4.01 -4.15 28.65
C SER A 303 5.20 -4.83 29.32
N LYS A 304 5.47 -6.10 28.98
CA LYS A 304 6.63 -6.82 29.53
C LYS A 304 7.97 -6.19 29.15
N ALA A 305 8.08 -5.65 27.94
CA ALA A 305 9.29 -4.96 27.50
C ALA A 305 9.51 -3.64 28.26
N GLU A 306 8.42 -3.02 28.73
CA GLU A 306 8.46 -1.82 29.55
C GLU A 306 8.83 -2.13 31.00
N GLU A 307 8.18 -3.13 31.60
CA GLU A 307 8.47 -3.61 32.97
C GLU A 307 9.92 -4.04 33.13
N ASP A 308 10.43 -4.84 32.17
CA ASP A 308 11.80 -5.33 32.18
C ASP A 308 12.81 -4.27 31.72
N SER A 309 12.35 -3.04 31.43
CA SER A 309 13.19 -1.93 30.96
C SER A 309 14.06 -2.29 29.76
N ILE A 310 13.54 -3.08 28.82
CA ILE A 310 14.27 -3.57 27.66
C ILE A 310 14.59 -2.44 26.68
N GLY A 311 15.85 -2.36 26.26
CA GLY A 311 16.36 -1.39 25.28
C GLY A 311 16.72 -0.02 25.86
N SER A 312 17.59 0.70 25.17
CA SER A 312 17.96 2.09 25.47
C SER A 312 18.11 2.89 24.17
N GLY A 313 17.90 4.21 24.21
CA GLY A 313 17.96 5.05 23.02
C GLY A 313 17.04 4.55 21.90
N ASP A 314 17.59 4.33 20.70
CA ASP A 314 16.88 3.83 19.52
C ASP A 314 16.21 2.45 19.74
N ASP A 315 16.81 1.56 20.54
CA ASP A 315 16.25 0.23 20.83
C ASP A 315 14.91 0.31 21.56
N LEU A 316 14.69 1.37 22.35
CA LEU A 316 13.47 1.57 23.12
C LEU A 316 12.24 1.59 22.21
N MET A 317 12.32 2.29 21.07
CA MET A 317 11.21 2.37 20.11
C MET A 317 11.03 1.04 19.38
N ILE A 318 12.13 0.44 18.90
CA ILE A 318 12.07 -0.83 18.18
C ILE A 318 11.49 -1.94 19.06
N TYR A 319 11.89 -2.06 20.32
CA TYR A 319 11.43 -3.14 21.19
C TYR A 319 10.08 -2.90 21.84
N ARG A 320 9.59 -1.66 21.94
CA ARG A 320 8.35 -1.34 22.69
C ARG A 320 7.21 -0.76 21.83
N MET A 321 7.47 -0.44 20.56
CA MET A 321 6.46 0.13 19.66
C MET A 321 6.32 -0.61 18.34
N VAL A 322 7.31 -1.40 17.94
CA VAL A 322 7.32 -2.04 16.61
C VAL A 322 7.02 -3.53 16.74
N LYS A 323 5.88 -3.96 16.20
CA LYS A 323 5.60 -5.37 15.93
C LYS A 323 6.30 -5.83 14.65
N PRO A 324 6.67 -7.11 14.55
CA PRO A 324 7.12 -7.65 13.28
C PRO A 324 6.04 -7.57 12.22
N ALA A 325 6.42 -7.19 11.00
CA ALA A 325 5.52 -7.15 9.87
C ALA A 325 4.94 -8.55 9.59
N SER A 326 3.64 -8.63 9.29
CA SER A 326 3.09 -9.86 8.69
C SER A 326 3.77 -10.09 7.33
N ILE A 327 3.73 -11.34 6.83
CA ILE A 327 4.26 -11.66 5.50
C ILE A 327 3.61 -10.76 4.43
N ARG A 328 2.30 -10.52 4.56
CA ARG A 328 1.54 -9.64 3.66
C ARG A 328 2.03 -8.20 3.75
N SER A 329 2.12 -7.61 4.93
CA SER A 329 2.59 -6.22 5.09
C SER A 329 4.02 -6.05 4.61
N ALA A 330 4.89 -7.02 4.86
CA ALA A 330 6.26 -7.02 4.32
C ALA A 330 6.26 -7.08 2.79
N GLN A 331 5.45 -7.94 2.16
CA GLN A 331 5.30 -7.99 0.70
C GLN A 331 4.80 -6.66 0.14
N THR A 332 3.86 -6.00 0.82
CA THR A 332 3.36 -4.69 0.44
C THR A 332 4.45 -3.62 0.52
N ILE A 333 5.22 -3.57 1.62
CA ILE A 333 6.36 -2.65 1.75
C ILE A 333 7.38 -2.87 0.62
N MET A 334 7.74 -4.13 0.34
CA MET A 334 8.72 -4.44 -0.71
C MET A 334 8.19 -4.09 -2.11
N GLY A 335 6.92 -4.41 -2.39
CA GLY A 335 6.28 -4.10 -3.67
C GLY A 335 6.17 -2.59 -3.90
N TYR A 336 5.78 -1.84 -2.86
CA TYR A 336 5.67 -0.39 -2.92
C TYR A 336 7.04 0.26 -3.08
N ALA A 337 8.05 -0.22 -2.35
CA ALA A 337 9.43 0.25 -2.48
C ALA A 337 9.96 0.08 -3.89
N ARG A 338 9.70 -1.08 -4.53
CA ARG A 338 10.09 -1.32 -5.92
C ARG A 338 9.36 -0.39 -6.88
N SER A 339 8.04 -0.23 -6.71
CA SER A 339 7.23 0.71 -7.49
C SER A 339 7.75 2.15 -7.38
N MET A 340 8.03 2.60 -6.16
CA MET A 340 8.55 3.94 -5.86
C MET A 340 9.92 4.17 -6.51
N ARG A 341 10.83 3.19 -6.49
CA ARG A 341 12.13 3.31 -7.18
C ARG A 341 11.97 3.54 -8.67
N GLU A 342 11.16 2.72 -9.33
CA GLU A 342 10.99 2.82 -10.78
C GLU A 342 10.23 4.09 -11.17
N TYR A 343 9.30 4.54 -10.33
CA TYR A 343 8.64 5.85 -10.46
C TYR A 343 9.64 7.00 -10.38
N ILE A 344 10.52 7.00 -9.36
CA ILE A 344 11.54 8.04 -9.20
C ILE A 344 12.56 8.04 -10.35
N LYS A 345 13.02 6.87 -10.80
CA LYS A 345 13.90 6.75 -11.96
C LYS A 345 13.26 7.33 -13.23
N ALA A 346 11.94 7.16 -13.39
CA ALA A 346 11.19 7.73 -14.50
C ALA A 346 10.95 9.25 -14.35
N LYS A 347 10.67 9.74 -13.14
CA LYS A 347 10.47 11.17 -12.81
C LYS A 347 11.75 11.98 -12.88
N ASN A 348 12.87 11.42 -12.46
CA ASN A 348 14.17 12.05 -12.52
C ASN A 348 15.25 11.01 -12.89
N PRO A 349 15.68 10.95 -14.18
CA PRO A 349 16.70 9.98 -14.63
C PRO A 349 18.06 10.11 -13.93
N LYS A 350 18.34 11.24 -13.25
CA LYS A 350 19.58 11.43 -12.47
C LYS A 350 19.48 10.86 -11.06
N ALA A 351 18.27 10.58 -10.57
CA ALA A 351 18.07 10.01 -9.25
C ALA A 351 18.58 8.56 -9.20
N LYS A 352 19.26 8.21 -8.11
CA LYS A 352 19.81 6.87 -7.86
C LYS A 352 19.22 6.29 -6.58
N PRO A 353 17.92 5.97 -6.54
CA PRO A 353 17.29 5.46 -5.33
C PRO A 353 17.82 4.06 -5.01
N THR A 354 18.27 3.87 -3.76
CA THR A 354 18.77 2.57 -3.29
C THR A 354 17.62 1.68 -2.77
N VAL A 355 17.84 0.36 -2.70
CA VAL A 355 16.84 -0.58 -2.17
C VAL A 355 16.50 -0.22 -0.72
N LEU A 356 17.52 -0.03 0.12
CA LEU A 356 17.34 0.28 1.55
C LEU A 356 16.52 1.55 1.76
N GLU A 357 16.86 2.65 1.09
CA GLU A 357 16.12 3.90 1.23
C GLU A 357 14.66 3.74 0.84
N SER A 358 14.40 3.01 -0.23
CA SER A 358 13.04 2.81 -0.75
C SER A 358 12.20 1.93 0.16
N VAL A 359 12.81 0.91 0.78
CA VAL A 359 12.15 0.05 1.77
C VAL A 359 11.83 0.84 3.03
N VAL A 360 12.75 1.69 3.49
CA VAL A 360 12.51 2.55 4.66
C VAL A 360 11.41 3.58 4.38
N GLU A 361 11.44 4.28 3.25
CA GLU A 361 10.38 5.26 2.94
C GLU A 361 9.01 4.58 2.77
N SER A 362 8.97 3.39 2.15
CA SER A 362 7.75 2.58 2.07
C SER A 362 7.26 2.12 3.45
N PHE A 363 8.18 1.73 4.34
CA PHE A 363 7.86 1.35 5.71
C PHE A 363 7.20 2.49 6.47
N LYS A 364 7.66 3.74 6.32
CA LYS A 364 7.06 4.88 7.02
C LYS A 364 5.60 5.08 6.67
N LEU A 365 5.26 4.95 5.38
CA LEU A 365 3.90 5.13 4.89
C LEU A 365 3.00 3.95 5.26
N ILE A 366 3.43 2.73 4.96
CA ILE A 366 2.62 1.52 5.15
C ILE A 366 2.60 1.11 6.63
N GLY A 367 3.71 1.21 7.33
CA GLY A 367 3.88 0.82 8.73
C GLY A 367 2.98 1.59 9.70
N ALA A 368 2.66 2.85 9.37
CA ALA A 368 1.79 3.71 10.18
C ALA A 368 0.39 3.11 10.39
N TYR A 369 -0.16 2.40 9.39
CA TYR A 369 -1.54 1.90 9.44
C TYR A 369 -1.68 0.38 9.20
N SER A 370 -0.59 -0.32 8.90
CA SER A 370 -0.59 -1.79 8.69
C SER A 370 -0.45 -2.62 9.97
N GLY A 371 -0.55 -1.99 11.15
CA GLY A 371 -0.43 -2.66 12.45
C GLY A 371 1.01 -3.04 12.84
N ILE A 372 2.01 -2.43 12.20
CA ILE A 372 3.42 -2.59 12.56
C ILE A 372 3.79 -1.66 13.71
N ILE A 373 3.40 -0.39 13.62
CA ILE A 373 3.55 0.58 14.71
C ILE A 373 2.37 0.40 15.65
N GLU A 374 2.59 -0.32 16.75
CA GLU A 374 1.53 -0.81 17.62
C GLU A 374 1.92 -0.60 19.09
N ASN A 375 1.64 0.62 19.58
CA ASN A 375 1.56 0.97 21.00
C ASN A 375 0.77 2.30 21.11
N PRO A 376 -0.58 2.24 21.15
CA PRO A 376 -1.43 3.45 21.11
C PRO A 376 -1.10 4.45 22.21
N GLN A 377 -0.74 3.96 23.40
CA GLN A 377 -0.34 4.80 24.52
C GLN A 377 0.91 5.62 24.17
N ARG A 378 2.00 4.97 23.73
CA ARG A 378 3.22 5.68 23.34
C ARG A 378 3.05 6.60 22.13
N ILE A 379 2.19 6.22 21.18
CA ILE A 379 1.86 7.07 20.04
C ILE A 379 1.14 8.33 20.54
N THR A 380 0.23 8.19 21.49
CA THR A 380 -0.47 9.32 22.10
C THR A 380 0.50 10.22 22.87
N GLU A 381 1.33 9.63 23.73
CA GLU A 381 2.25 10.36 24.62
C GLU A 381 3.38 11.07 23.87
N ASN A 382 4.02 10.41 22.90
CA ASN A 382 5.24 10.92 22.25
C ASN A 382 4.98 11.56 20.88
N PHE A 383 3.82 11.27 20.27
CA PHE A 383 3.51 11.67 18.90
C PHE A 383 2.12 12.29 18.75
N VAL A 384 1.48 12.71 19.85
CA VAL A 384 0.19 13.39 19.84
C VAL A 384 -0.89 12.56 19.12
N GLY A 385 -0.80 11.24 19.23
CA GLY A 385 -1.74 10.31 18.61
C GLY A 385 -1.52 10.10 17.11
N ASN A 386 -0.45 10.62 16.52
CA ASN A 386 -0.16 10.53 15.08
C ASN A 386 0.70 9.30 14.73
N PRO A 387 0.13 8.26 14.10
CA PRO A 387 0.87 7.04 13.76
C PRO A 387 1.92 7.28 12.66
N TYR A 388 1.70 8.25 11.77
CA TYR A 388 2.64 8.59 10.70
C TYR A 388 3.92 9.22 11.28
N LEU A 389 3.82 10.13 12.24
CA LEU A 389 5.00 10.69 12.91
C LEU A 389 5.81 9.61 13.65
N ALA A 390 5.12 8.70 14.34
CA ALA A 390 5.75 7.55 14.99
C ALA A 390 6.47 6.64 13.98
N ALA A 391 5.82 6.33 12.85
CA ALA A 391 6.40 5.53 11.78
C ALA A 391 7.61 6.23 11.13
N ASN A 392 7.58 7.56 10.99
CA ASN A 392 8.68 8.34 10.45
C ASN A 392 9.93 8.28 11.36
N GLU A 393 9.76 8.45 12.67
CA GLU A 393 10.86 8.32 13.63
C GLU A 393 11.43 6.90 13.67
N VAL A 394 10.57 5.88 13.71
CA VAL A 394 11.00 4.48 13.61
C VAL A 394 11.74 4.24 12.30
N GLY A 395 11.25 4.78 11.17
CA GLY A 395 11.92 4.69 9.88
C GLY A 395 13.33 5.31 9.88
N LYS A 396 13.52 6.45 10.56
CA LYS A 396 14.86 7.06 10.73
C LYS A 396 15.79 6.14 11.52
N ILE A 397 15.30 5.54 12.61
CA ILE A 397 16.04 4.57 13.42
C ILE A 397 16.43 3.35 12.57
N LEU A 398 15.47 2.77 11.85
CA LEU A 398 15.71 1.62 10.97
C LEU A 398 16.75 1.95 9.90
N LYS A 399 16.68 3.13 9.29
CA LYS A 399 17.69 3.57 8.31
C LYS A 399 19.09 3.59 8.92
N ARG A 400 19.26 4.16 10.11
CA ARG A 400 20.56 4.19 10.81
C ARG A 400 21.08 2.77 11.08
N ARG A 401 20.27 1.93 11.75
CA ARG A 401 20.64 0.55 12.09
C ARG A 401 21.04 -0.29 10.88
N LEU A 402 20.30 -0.16 9.79
CA LEU A 402 20.53 -0.93 8.57
C LEU A 402 21.71 -0.38 7.76
N ASN A 403 21.94 0.94 7.78
CA ASN A 403 23.14 1.55 7.22
C ASN A 403 24.40 1.09 7.96
N ASP A 404 24.36 0.99 9.29
CA ASP A 404 25.48 0.47 10.09
C ASP A 404 25.80 -1.01 9.78
N LYS A 405 24.90 -1.68 9.05
CA LYS A 405 25.04 -3.06 8.56
C LYS A 405 25.10 -3.14 7.04
N SER A 406 25.33 -2.03 6.33
CA SER A 406 25.37 -2.02 4.85
C SER A 406 26.39 -3.00 4.30
N ASP A 407 27.57 -3.05 4.92
CA ASP A 407 28.68 -3.91 4.48
C ASP A 407 28.34 -5.39 4.70
N LEU A 408 27.66 -5.70 5.81
CA LEU A 408 27.18 -7.05 6.10
C LEU A 408 26.09 -7.47 5.11
N ILE A 409 25.13 -6.58 4.81
CA ILE A 409 24.09 -6.80 3.82
C ILE A 409 24.71 -7.07 2.44
N ALA A 410 25.68 -6.24 2.03
CA ALA A 410 26.37 -6.37 0.75
C ALA A 410 27.18 -7.68 0.68
N ALA A 411 27.91 -8.04 1.75
CA ALA A 411 28.67 -9.28 1.82
C ALA A 411 27.74 -10.50 1.70
N ILE A 412 26.65 -10.55 2.47
CA ILE A 412 25.69 -11.66 2.40
C ILE A 412 25.04 -11.72 1.01
N ALA A 413 24.69 -10.56 0.43
CA ALA A 413 24.11 -10.48 -0.90
C ALA A 413 25.07 -11.02 -1.98
N HIS A 414 26.35 -10.70 -1.87
CA HIS A 414 27.40 -11.20 -2.77
C HIS A 414 27.52 -12.72 -2.71
N TYR A 415 27.77 -13.29 -1.52
CA TYR A 415 27.94 -14.74 -1.36
C TYR A 415 26.69 -15.54 -1.74
N LYS A 416 25.49 -15.07 -1.35
CA LYS A 416 24.22 -15.72 -1.75
C LYS A 416 23.99 -15.63 -3.25
N GLY A 417 24.35 -14.51 -3.89
CA GLY A 417 24.29 -14.34 -5.34
C GLY A 417 25.25 -15.27 -6.10
N ALA A 418 26.43 -15.53 -5.53
CA ALA A 418 27.43 -16.44 -6.07
C ALA A 418 27.15 -17.93 -5.76
N ASN A 419 26.09 -18.23 -4.99
CA ASN A 419 25.81 -19.56 -4.46
C ASN A 419 26.97 -20.15 -3.64
N GLU A 420 27.68 -19.29 -2.91
CA GLU A 420 28.81 -19.63 -2.06
C GLU A 420 28.41 -19.68 -0.57
N PRO A 421 29.05 -20.55 0.24
CA PRO A 421 28.81 -20.58 1.68
C PRO A 421 29.29 -19.27 2.34
N LEU A 422 28.51 -18.77 3.31
CA LEU A 422 28.89 -17.58 4.06
C LEU A 422 30.14 -17.83 4.91
N PRO A 423 31.17 -16.97 4.84
CA PRO A 423 32.33 -17.05 5.71
C PRO A 423 31.97 -16.96 7.19
N LYS A 424 32.78 -17.57 8.06
CA LYS A 424 32.52 -17.62 9.50
C LYS A 424 32.39 -16.23 10.13
N ASN A 425 33.23 -15.26 9.74
CA ASN A 425 33.15 -13.88 10.22
C ASN A 425 31.81 -13.22 9.86
N VAL A 426 31.28 -13.45 8.65
CA VAL A 426 29.98 -12.94 8.22
C VAL A 426 28.84 -13.58 9.04
N LEU A 427 28.92 -14.87 9.33
CA LEU A 427 27.96 -15.58 10.18
C LEU A 427 28.01 -15.12 11.64
N ASP A 428 29.22 -14.84 12.15
CA ASP A 428 29.46 -14.36 13.51
C ASP A 428 28.92 -12.93 13.74
N ASP A 429 28.86 -12.12 12.68
CA ASP A 429 28.25 -10.78 12.69
C ASP A 429 26.71 -10.83 12.63
N CYS A 430 26.13 -11.93 12.13
CA CYS A 430 24.68 -12.16 12.15
C CYS A 430 24.21 -12.63 13.54
N LYS A 431 24.07 -11.71 14.49
CA LYS A 431 23.57 -11.97 15.87
C LYS A 431 22.32 -11.14 16.20
N GLY A 432 21.61 -11.52 17.26
CA GLY A 432 20.40 -10.83 17.71
C GLY A 432 19.34 -10.77 16.61
N GLU A 433 18.81 -9.56 16.35
CA GLU A 433 17.83 -9.31 15.28
C GLU A 433 18.33 -9.68 13.86
N PHE A 434 19.64 -9.64 13.63
CA PHE A 434 20.24 -9.95 12.32
C PHE A 434 20.48 -11.45 12.11
N LYS A 435 20.17 -12.31 13.10
CA LYS A 435 20.26 -13.78 12.94
C LYS A 435 19.41 -14.28 11.78
N CYS A 436 18.34 -13.56 11.41
CA CYS A 436 17.48 -13.88 10.28
C CYS A 436 18.18 -13.80 8.91
N TRP A 437 19.35 -13.17 8.82
CA TRP A 437 20.11 -13.03 7.57
C TRP A 437 21.03 -14.20 7.24
N ARG A 438 21.24 -15.11 8.20
CA ARG A 438 22.00 -16.34 7.99
C ARG A 438 21.47 -17.14 6.80
#